data_AF-A0A484ZLE5-F1
#
_entry.id   AF-A0A484ZLE5-F1
#
_cell.length_a   1.000
_cell.length_b   1.000
_cell.length_c   1.000
_cell.angle_alpha   90.00
_cell.angle_beta   90.00
_cell.angle_gamma   90.00
#
_symmetry.space_group_name_H-M   'P 1'
#
loop_
_entity.id
_entity.type
_entity.pdbx_description
1 polymer ?
#
loop_
_entity_poly.entity_id
_entity_poly.type
_entity_poly.pdbx_seq_one_letter_code
_entity_poly.pdbx_strand_id
1 'polypeptide(L)'
;MATITTHDLPTLRSYWQSGDLDLGQALGLYPNEQVLADLRADRERCKLALLDNLRQANLIDNSVNRHSDEFSADQPMTPELNNAIHRFIASSGSLLIGLQPEDWLAMDTPVNVPGTTDQYPNWRRKLTASLDDLFSDPQTDRLLKTVQSARDNLF
;
A
#
# COMPACT_ATOMS: atom_id res chain seq x y z
N MET A 1 2.36 2.27 17.55
CA MET A 1 2.34 3.08 16.32
C MET A 1 1.89 2.17 15.21
N ALA A 2 0.93 2.59 14.38
CA ALA A 2 0.49 1.84 13.20
C ALA A 2 1.06 2.48 11.93
N THR A 3 1.52 1.66 10.99
CA THR A 3 1.97 2.05 9.65
C THR A 3 1.44 1.04 8.64
N ILE A 4 1.26 1.46 7.37
CA ILE A 4 0.88 0.54 6.29
C ILE A 4 2.08 -0.30 5.86
N THR A 5 3.20 0.39 5.65
CA THR A 5 4.47 -0.21 5.23
C THR A 5 5.62 0.48 5.99
N THR A 6 6.86 0.18 5.61
CA THR A 6 8.08 0.81 6.14
C THR A 6 9.05 1.13 5.00
N HIS A 7 10.25 1.62 5.32
CA HIS A 7 11.28 1.85 4.31
C HIS A 7 11.91 0.55 3.76
N ASP A 8 11.77 -0.57 4.49
CA ASP A 8 12.31 -1.89 4.10
C ASP A 8 11.31 -2.76 3.34
N LEU A 9 10.06 -2.29 3.21
CA LEU A 9 8.96 -3.00 2.60
C LEU A 9 8.51 -2.29 1.30
N PRO A 10 7.80 -2.99 0.40
CA PRO A 10 7.17 -2.36 -0.75
C PRO A 10 6.30 -1.16 -0.36
N THR A 11 6.20 -0.16 -1.25
CA THR A 11 5.11 0.82 -1.18
C THR A 11 3.77 0.09 -1.29
N LEU A 12 2.68 0.72 -0.85
CA LEU A 12 1.36 0.09 -0.87
C LEU A 12 0.96 -0.35 -2.29
N ARG A 13 1.28 0.48 -3.30
CA ARG A 13 1.04 0.14 -4.71
C ARG A 13 1.87 -1.07 -5.16
N SER A 14 3.16 -1.07 -4.84
CA SER A 14 4.07 -2.17 -5.18
C SER A 14 3.62 -3.49 -4.55
N TYR A 15 3.24 -3.45 -3.26
CA TYR A 15 2.70 -4.60 -2.54
C TYR A 15 1.45 -5.16 -3.22
N TRP A 16 0.50 -4.29 -3.55
CA TRP A 16 -0.78 -4.70 -4.12
C TRP A 16 -0.61 -5.37 -5.49
N GLN A 17 0.31 -4.84 -6.29
CA GLN A 17 0.61 -5.32 -7.63
C GLN A 17 1.72 -6.39 -7.66
N SER A 18 2.17 -6.87 -6.50
CA SER A 18 3.30 -7.83 -6.38
C SER A 18 4.62 -7.36 -7.02
N GLY A 19 4.80 -6.05 -7.17
CA GLY A 19 5.99 -5.46 -7.81
C GLY A 19 7.28 -5.73 -7.04
N ASP A 20 7.21 -5.90 -5.72
CA ASP A 20 8.35 -6.34 -4.91
C ASP A 20 8.78 -7.78 -5.20
N LEU A 21 7.82 -8.67 -5.50
CA LEU A 21 8.11 -10.05 -5.85
C LEU A 21 8.70 -10.13 -7.26
N ASP A 22 8.19 -9.33 -8.20
CA ASP A 22 8.76 -9.22 -9.54
C ASP A 22 10.19 -8.66 -9.48
N LEU A 23 10.40 -7.60 -8.69
CA LEU A 23 11.71 -7.00 -8.48
C LEU A 23 12.68 -7.97 -7.78
N GLY A 24 12.23 -8.65 -6.72
CA GLY A 24 13.04 -9.63 -6.01
C GLY A 24 13.47 -10.78 -6.90
N GLN A 25 12.60 -11.23 -7.83
CA GLN A 25 12.94 -12.22 -8.83
C GLN A 25 14.00 -11.69 -9.80
N ALA A 26 13.84 -10.47 -10.32
CA ALA A 26 14.80 -9.84 -11.23
C ALA A 26 16.18 -9.63 -10.58
N LEU A 27 16.22 -9.44 -9.26
CA LEU A 27 17.45 -9.27 -8.48
C LEU A 27 18.04 -10.60 -7.96
N GLY A 28 17.40 -11.74 -8.25
CA GLY A 28 17.88 -13.07 -7.84
C GLY A 28 17.74 -13.37 -6.35
N LEU A 29 16.76 -12.77 -5.67
CA LEU A 29 16.58 -12.90 -4.21
C LEU A 29 15.88 -14.19 -3.78
N TYR A 30 15.21 -14.88 -4.70
CA TYR A 30 14.51 -16.12 -4.39
C TYR A 30 15.33 -17.34 -4.78
N PRO A 31 15.46 -18.34 -3.88
CA PRO A 31 16.33 -19.49 -4.11
C PRO A 31 15.80 -20.42 -5.21
N ASN A 32 14.51 -20.41 -5.49
CA ASN A 32 13.86 -21.18 -6.56
C ASN A 32 12.45 -20.64 -6.87
N GLU A 33 11.86 -21.13 -7.96
CA GLU A 33 10.53 -20.74 -8.43
C GLU A 33 9.41 -21.15 -7.48
N GLN A 34 9.55 -22.25 -6.73
CA GLN A 34 8.53 -22.70 -5.78
C GLN A 34 8.35 -21.69 -4.65
N VAL A 35 9.45 -21.18 -4.09
CA VAL A 35 9.39 -20.14 -3.04
C VAL A 35 8.69 -18.87 -3.55
N LEU A 36 8.97 -18.45 -4.78
CA LEU A 36 8.29 -17.30 -5.37
C LEU A 36 6.79 -17.58 -5.61
N ALA A 37 6.44 -18.78 -6.06
CA ALA A 37 5.04 -19.17 -6.25
C ALA A 37 4.27 -19.16 -4.92
N ASP A 38 4.88 -19.68 -3.84
CA ASP A 38 4.30 -19.67 -2.50
C ASP A 38 4.11 -18.23 -1.99
N LEU A 39 5.11 -17.36 -2.15
CA LEU A 39 5.00 -15.94 -1.78
C LEU A 39 3.88 -15.21 -2.53
N ARG A 40 3.70 -15.48 -3.83
CA ARG A 40 2.58 -14.91 -4.61
C ARG A 40 1.23 -15.44 -4.13
N ALA A 41 1.12 -16.74 -3.86
CA ALA A 41 -0.11 -17.31 -3.31
C ALA A 41 -0.44 -16.72 -1.94
N ASP A 42 0.55 -16.50 -1.09
CA ASP A 42 0.41 -15.86 0.22
C ASP A 42 -0.03 -14.40 0.07
N ARG A 43 0.56 -13.66 -0.88
CA ARG A 43 0.19 -12.28 -1.20
C ARG A 43 -1.28 -12.17 -1.57
N GLU A 44 -1.79 -13.06 -2.44
CA GLU A 44 -3.20 -13.05 -2.83
C GLU A 44 -4.14 -13.34 -1.65
N ARG A 45 -3.79 -14.29 -0.78
CA ARG A 45 -4.56 -14.54 0.45
C ARG A 45 -4.59 -13.32 1.37
N CYS A 46 -3.46 -12.63 1.53
CA CYS A 46 -3.38 -11.41 2.34
C CYS A 46 -4.19 -10.25 1.72
N LYS A 47 -4.15 -10.07 0.40
CA LYS A 47 -4.96 -9.05 -0.31
C LYS A 47 -6.45 -9.30 -0.13
N LEU A 48 -6.91 -10.54 -0.29
CA LEU A 48 -8.31 -10.91 -0.05
C LEU A 48 -8.73 -10.64 1.40
N ALA A 49 -7.92 -11.07 2.36
CA ALA A 49 -8.20 -10.80 3.78
C ALA A 49 -8.25 -9.30 4.09
N LEU A 50 -7.40 -8.47 3.46
CA LEU A 50 -7.45 -7.03 3.61
C LEU A 50 -8.75 -6.45 3.06
N LEU A 51 -9.18 -6.85 1.85
CA LEU A 51 -10.47 -6.41 1.29
C LEU A 51 -11.64 -6.77 2.20
N ASP A 52 -11.65 -7.99 2.75
CA ASP A 52 -12.70 -8.43 3.67
C ASP A 52 -12.74 -7.59 4.96
N ASN A 53 -11.57 -7.22 5.51
CA ASN A 53 -11.50 -6.32 6.65
C ASN A 53 -12.00 -4.90 6.31
N LEU A 54 -11.67 -4.38 5.12
CA LEU A 54 -12.17 -3.08 4.66
C LEU A 54 -13.70 -3.08 4.48
N ARG A 55 -14.27 -4.17 3.97
CA ARG A 55 -15.72 -4.40 3.86
C ARG A 55 -16.40 -4.46 5.22
N GLN A 56 -15.85 -5.23 6.16
CA GLN A 56 -16.35 -5.32 7.53
C GLN A 56 -16.31 -3.98 8.26
N ALA A 57 -15.31 -3.15 7.97
CA ALA A 57 -15.20 -1.79 8.49
C ALA A 57 -16.08 -0.76 7.74
N ASN A 58 -16.87 -1.18 6.74
CA ASN A 58 -17.69 -0.32 5.88
C ASN A 58 -16.88 0.80 5.19
N LEU A 59 -15.62 0.52 4.82
CA LEU A 59 -14.73 1.48 4.16
C LEU A 59 -14.72 1.33 2.63
N ILE A 60 -15.13 0.16 2.14
CA ILE A 60 -15.44 -0.10 0.73
C ILE A 60 -16.83 -0.75 0.66
N ASP A 61 -17.50 -0.63 -0.49
CA ASP A 61 -18.88 -1.08 -0.63
C ASP A 61 -19.02 -2.60 -0.45
N ASN A 62 -20.14 -2.99 0.17
CA ASN A 62 -20.55 -4.37 0.37
C ASN A 62 -21.54 -4.84 -0.72
N SER A 63 -21.89 -3.98 -1.69
CA SER A 63 -22.93 -4.31 -2.66
C SER A 63 -22.53 -5.48 -3.56
N VAL A 64 -23.16 -6.63 -3.27
CA VAL A 64 -23.09 -7.90 -4.01
C VAL A 64 -23.79 -7.81 -5.38
N ASN A 65 -23.79 -6.64 -6.04
CA ASN A 65 -24.30 -6.52 -7.40
C ASN A 65 -23.21 -6.94 -8.39
N ARG A 66 -23.26 -8.25 -8.68
CA ARG A 66 -22.31 -9.15 -9.39
C ARG A 66 -21.87 -8.75 -10.82
N HIS A 67 -21.89 -7.48 -11.21
CA HIS A 67 -21.43 -7.04 -12.53
C HIS A 67 -20.29 -6.01 -12.50
N SER A 68 -19.90 -5.52 -11.32
CA SER A 68 -18.70 -4.71 -11.15
C SER A 68 -18.20 -4.79 -9.70
N ASP A 69 -17.47 -5.84 -9.35
CA ASP A 69 -16.62 -5.79 -8.15
C ASP A 69 -15.56 -4.70 -8.39
N GLU A 70 -15.82 -3.48 -7.90
CA GLU A 70 -14.93 -2.33 -8.07
C GLU A 70 -13.60 -2.50 -7.32
N PHE A 71 -13.56 -3.47 -6.39
CA PHE A 71 -12.35 -3.88 -5.67
C PHE A 71 -12.18 -5.40 -5.70
N SER A 72 -11.27 -5.87 -6.55
CA SER A 72 -10.76 -7.24 -6.59
C SER A 72 -9.27 -7.27 -6.28
N ALA A 73 -8.78 -8.38 -5.73
CA ALA A 73 -7.35 -8.61 -5.56
C ALA A 73 -6.61 -8.53 -6.91
N ASP A 74 -7.24 -8.91 -8.01
CA ASP A 74 -6.62 -8.88 -9.35
C ASP A 74 -6.58 -7.48 -9.99
N GLN A 75 -7.26 -6.49 -9.40
CA GLN A 75 -7.28 -5.12 -9.92
C GLN A 75 -6.08 -4.32 -9.41
N PRO A 76 -5.59 -3.35 -10.20
CA PRO A 76 -4.51 -2.46 -9.76
C PRO A 76 -4.95 -1.61 -8.57
N MET A 77 -3.97 -1.10 -7.81
CA MET A 77 -4.20 -0.13 -6.75
C MET A 77 -4.88 1.12 -7.32
N THR A 78 -6.04 1.48 -6.76
CA THR A 78 -6.78 2.71 -7.11
C THR A 78 -6.63 3.76 -6.00
N PRO A 79 -6.84 5.05 -6.30
CA PRO A 79 -6.92 6.09 -5.26
C PRO A 79 -7.96 5.77 -4.18
N GLU A 80 -9.07 5.15 -4.54
CA GLU A 80 -10.15 4.78 -3.63
C GLU A 80 -9.71 3.69 -2.65
N LEU A 81 -9.06 2.62 -3.15
CA LEU A 81 -8.53 1.55 -2.30
C LEU A 81 -7.41 2.07 -1.39
N ASN A 82 -6.51 2.90 -1.94
CA ASN A 82 -5.44 3.54 -1.18
C ASN A 82 -6.02 4.36 -0.01
N ASN A 83 -7.03 5.20 -0.29
CA ASN A 83 -7.71 5.99 0.73
C ASN A 83 -8.41 5.10 1.78
N ALA A 84 -9.06 4.01 1.36
CA ALA A 84 -9.72 3.08 2.27
C ALA A 84 -8.72 2.43 3.25
N ILE A 85 -7.55 2.01 2.75
CA ILE A 85 -6.49 1.41 3.58
C ILE A 85 -5.90 2.43 4.57
N HIS A 86 -5.66 3.67 4.13
CA HIS A 86 -5.24 4.77 5.02
C HIS A 86 -6.29 5.05 6.10
N ARG A 87 -7.57 5.08 5.73
CA ARG A 87 -8.66 5.27 6.69
C ARG A 87 -8.77 4.11 7.68
N PHE A 88 -8.51 2.88 7.22
CA PHE A 88 -8.54 1.69 8.06
C PHE A 88 -7.49 1.76 9.18
N ILE A 89 -6.23 2.06 8.84
CA ILE A 89 -5.18 2.18 9.85
C ILE A 89 -5.39 3.40 10.77
N ALA A 90 -5.95 4.50 10.23
CA ALA A 90 -6.25 5.69 11.00
C ALA A 90 -7.32 5.41 12.06
N SER A 91 -8.32 4.58 11.72
CA SER A 91 -9.39 4.15 12.62
C SER A 91 -8.94 3.12 13.67
N SER A 92 -7.67 2.70 13.68
CA SER A 92 -7.17 1.73 14.66
C SER A 92 -7.02 2.35 16.05
N GLY A 93 -7.06 1.51 17.09
CA GLY A 93 -6.79 1.91 18.48
C GLY A 93 -5.35 2.33 18.78
N SER A 94 -4.48 2.46 17.76
CA SER A 94 -3.11 2.94 17.96
C SER A 94 -3.08 4.42 18.33
N LEU A 95 -2.25 4.78 19.32
CA LEU A 95 -2.05 6.17 19.72
C LEU A 95 -1.38 7.03 18.64
N LEU A 96 -0.46 6.44 17.89
CA LEU A 96 0.30 7.10 16.81
C LEU A 96 0.09 6.36 15.50
N ILE A 97 0.00 7.13 14.40
CA ILE A 97 0.02 6.62 13.04
C ILE A 97 1.20 7.24 12.28
N GLY A 98 1.89 6.45 11.48
CA GLY A 98 2.94 6.91 10.57
C GLY A 98 2.50 6.70 9.13
N LEU A 99 2.62 7.75 8.32
CA LEU A 99 2.26 7.76 6.90
C LEU A 99 3.49 8.00 6.05
N GLN A 100 3.52 7.41 4.86
CA GLN A 100 4.62 7.54 3.90
C GLN A 100 4.17 8.36 2.69
N PRO A 101 4.85 9.47 2.35
CA PRO A 101 4.50 10.28 1.16
C PRO A 101 4.50 9.51 -0.15
N GLU A 102 5.25 8.42 -0.23
CA GLU A 102 5.23 7.48 -1.36
C GLU A 102 3.84 6.98 -1.69
N ASP A 103 3.02 6.70 -0.68
CA ASP A 103 1.68 6.16 -0.90
C ASP A 103 0.70 7.27 -1.30
N TRP A 104 0.94 8.52 -0.88
CA TRP A 104 0.16 9.68 -1.34
C TRP A 104 0.42 9.94 -2.83
N LEU A 105 1.67 9.79 -3.25
CA LEU A 105 2.13 9.92 -4.64
C LEU A 105 1.91 8.66 -5.48
N ALA A 106 1.29 7.62 -4.91
CA ALA A 106 1.04 6.32 -5.56
C ALA A 106 2.30 5.74 -6.24
N MET A 107 3.46 5.86 -5.59
CA MET A 107 4.75 5.37 -6.09
C MET A 107 4.81 3.84 -6.02
N ASP A 108 5.49 3.19 -6.96
CA ASP A 108 5.60 1.73 -7.10
C ASP A 108 7.02 1.18 -6.83
N THR A 109 8.02 2.06 -6.69
CA THR A 109 9.40 1.66 -6.42
C THR A 109 9.78 1.79 -4.94
N PRO A 110 10.37 0.77 -4.31
CA PRO A 110 10.84 0.85 -2.92
C PRO A 110 12.03 1.82 -2.77
N VAL A 111 12.33 2.25 -1.55
CA VAL A 111 13.56 3.01 -1.26
C VAL A 111 14.73 2.09 -0.92
N ASN A 112 14.44 0.92 -0.34
CA ASN A 112 15.40 -0.10 0.04
C ASN A 112 14.83 -1.49 -0.31
N VAL A 113 15.71 -2.38 -0.74
CA VAL A 113 15.41 -3.81 -0.94
C VAL A 113 16.36 -4.60 -0.02
N PRO A 114 15.89 -5.10 1.13
CA PRO A 114 16.71 -5.87 2.05
C PRO A 114 17.39 -7.07 1.37
N GLY A 115 18.63 -7.36 1.76
CA GLY A 115 19.41 -8.44 1.15
C GLY A 115 20.13 -8.05 -0.15
N THR A 116 20.09 -6.78 -0.55
CA THR A 116 20.84 -6.25 -1.70
C THR A 116 21.91 -5.25 -1.27
N THR A 117 22.99 -5.18 -2.04
CA THR A 117 24.07 -4.21 -1.92
C THR A 117 24.14 -3.32 -3.17
N ASP A 118 24.65 -3.86 -4.27
CA ASP A 118 24.91 -3.21 -5.55
C ASP A 118 23.87 -3.56 -6.61
N GLN A 119 22.98 -4.52 -6.32
CA GLN A 119 21.92 -4.97 -7.23
C GLN A 119 20.78 -3.95 -7.32
N TYR A 120 20.52 -3.18 -6.26
CA TYR A 120 19.49 -2.13 -6.24
C TYR A 120 20.06 -0.82 -5.72
N PRO A 121 19.66 0.35 -6.26
CA PRO A 121 20.11 1.66 -5.78
C PRO A 121 19.44 2.03 -4.44
N ASN A 122 19.68 1.24 -3.39
CA ASN A 122 19.17 1.47 -2.04
C ASN A 122 19.48 2.88 -1.55
N TRP A 123 18.53 3.49 -0.85
CA TRP A 123 18.64 4.82 -0.22
C TRP A 123 18.82 5.99 -1.20
N ARG A 124 18.52 5.79 -2.49
CA ARG A 124 18.71 6.81 -3.53
C ARG A 124 17.42 7.27 -4.21
N ARG A 125 16.33 6.49 -4.09
CA ARG A 125 15.05 6.78 -4.74
C ARG A 125 14.40 8.02 -4.11
N LYS A 126 14.29 9.11 -4.88
CA LYS A 126 13.61 10.35 -4.47
C LYS A 126 12.09 10.22 -4.60
N LEU A 127 11.34 11.09 -3.93
CA LEU A 127 9.92 11.27 -4.23
C LEU A 127 9.73 11.76 -5.68
N THR A 128 8.59 11.43 -6.28
CA THR A 128 8.25 11.79 -7.67
C THR A 128 7.75 13.22 -7.84
N ALA A 129 7.56 13.95 -6.74
CA ALA A 129 7.08 15.33 -6.72
C ALA A 129 7.91 16.19 -5.75
N SER A 130 7.90 17.50 -5.97
CA SER A 130 8.40 18.47 -5.00
C SER A 130 7.45 18.57 -3.79
N LEU A 131 7.90 19.21 -2.70
CA LEU A 131 7.01 19.45 -1.55
C LEU A 131 5.86 20.40 -1.92
N ASP A 132 6.14 21.43 -2.72
CA ASP A 132 5.13 22.40 -3.14
C ASP A 132 4.04 21.72 -3.99
N ASP A 133 4.43 20.83 -4.91
CA ASP A 133 3.48 20.07 -5.73
C ASP A 133 2.71 19.05 -4.88
N LEU A 134 3.39 18.35 -3.97
CA LEU A 134 2.78 17.35 -3.08
C LEU A 134 1.66 17.97 -2.23
N PHE A 135 1.91 19.13 -1.62
CA PHE A 135 0.92 19.79 -0.75
C PHE A 135 -0.11 20.63 -1.54
N SER A 136 0.10 20.85 -2.83
CA SER A 136 -0.88 21.49 -3.72
C SER A 136 -1.77 20.50 -4.45
N ASP A 137 -1.46 19.19 -4.40
CA ASP A 137 -2.23 18.13 -5.04
C ASP A 137 -3.57 17.86 -4.31
N PRO A 138 -4.73 18.02 -4.99
CA PRO A 138 -6.03 17.72 -4.40
C PRO A 138 -6.20 16.28 -3.90
N GLN A 139 -5.51 15.30 -4.50
CA GLN A 139 -5.61 13.90 -4.03
C GLN A 139 -4.89 13.71 -2.70
N THR A 140 -3.71 14.29 -2.55
CA THR A 140 -2.97 14.32 -1.28
C THR A 140 -3.79 15.01 -0.18
N ASP A 141 -4.37 16.18 -0.46
CA ASP A 141 -5.25 16.89 0.50
C ASP A 141 -6.46 16.03 0.92
N ARG A 142 -7.12 15.37 -0.04
CA ARG A 142 -8.25 14.47 0.24
C ARG A 142 -7.85 13.29 1.13
N LEU A 143 -6.71 12.68 0.88
CA LEU A 143 -6.19 11.56 1.67
C LEU A 143 -5.89 12.00 3.11
N LEU A 144 -5.15 13.09 3.28
CA LEU A 144 -4.78 13.61 4.59
C LEU A 144 -6.01 14.03 5.40
N LYS A 145 -7.01 14.67 4.77
CA LYS A 145 -8.30 14.98 5.41
C LYS A 145 -9.08 13.73 5.82
N THR A 146 -9.04 12.68 5.00
CA THR A 146 -9.67 11.38 5.31
C THR A 146 -9.04 10.76 6.56
N VAL A 147 -7.71 10.76 6.63
CA VAL A 147 -6.97 10.27 7.80
C VAL A 147 -7.28 11.11 9.05
N GLN A 148 -7.20 12.44 8.94
CA GLN A 148 -7.48 13.37 10.04
C GLN A 148 -8.88 13.12 10.61
N SER A 149 -9.89 13.08 9.74
CA SER A 149 -11.28 12.84 10.16
C SER A 149 -11.46 11.50 10.87
N ALA A 150 -10.76 10.45 10.44
CA ALA A 150 -10.82 9.16 11.11
C ALA A 150 -10.17 9.17 12.50
N ARG A 151 -9.08 9.93 12.67
CA ARG A 151 -8.39 10.10 13.97
C ARG A 151 -9.20 10.93 14.96
N ASP A 152 -9.86 11.99 14.47
CA ASP A 152 -10.68 12.85 15.32
C ASP A 152 -11.91 12.14 15.86
N ASN A 153 -12.47 11.16 15.13
CA ASN A 153 -13.61 10.37 15.61
C ASN A 153 -13.27 9.36 16.72
N LEU A 154 -12.00 9.20 17.09
CA LEU A 154 -11.56 8.28 18.14
C LEU A 154 -11.46 8.96 19.52
N PHE A 155 -11.51 10.29 19.58
CA PHE A 155 -11.31 11.12 20.78
C PHE A 155 -12.41 12.18 20.93
#